data_AF-A0A9W8YRK0-F1
#
_entry.id   AF-A0A9W8YRK0-F1
#
_cell.length_a   1.000
_cell.length_b   1.000
_cell.length_c   1.000
_cell.angle_alpha   90.00
_cell.angle_beta   90.00
_cell.angle_gamma   90.00
#
_symmetry.space_group_name_H-M   'P 1'
#
loop_
_entity.id
_entity.type
_entity.pdbx_description
1 polymer ?
#
loop_
_entity_poly.entity_id
_entity_poly.type
_entity_poly.pdbx_seq_one_letter_code
_entity_poly.pdbx_strand_id
1 'polypeptide(L)'
;MDSSQPTVGTPLNHAPTAITYKLLELPPELLALLESDNPPALRLESTPTAGLVRTPDNKTWSLRQKNTSNALIILQATRNQTLDAVATVHDMVELMPEAEGAAAPTIAVRGKWHEKFGRTR
;
A
#
# COMPACT_ATOMS: atom_id res chain seq x y z
N MET A 1 -40.70 21.28 20.62
CA MET A 1 -39.72 20.61 21.51
C MET A 1 -38.51 20.33 20.64
N ASP A 2 -37.48 21.16 20.78
CA ASP A 2 -36.28 21.13 19.94
C ASP A 2 -35.24 20.22 20.61
N SER A 3 -34.78 19.20 19.89
CA SER A 3 -33.87 18.19 20.41
C SER A 3 -32.43 18.66 20.22
N SER A 4 -31.91 19.43 21.17
CA SER A 4 -30.50 19.82 21.19
C SER A 4 -29.61 18.62 21.56
N GLN A 5 -29.24 17.82 20.55
CA GLN A 5 -28.10 16.91 20.69
C GLN A 5 -26.82 17.74 20.85
N PRO A 6 -26.01 17.51 21.89
CA PRO A 6 -24.71 18.15 21.98
C PRO A 6 -23.82 17.59 20.87
N THR A 7 -23.53 18.41 19.87
CA THR A 7 -22.54 18.16 18.81
C THR A 7 -21.13 18.27 19.41
N VAL A 8 -20.78 17.38 20.33
CA VAL A 8 -19.38 17.23 20.75
C VAL A 8 -18.66 16.50 19.62
N GLY A 9 -17.97 17.27 18.78
CA GLY A 9 -17.11 16.72 17.75
C GLY A 9 -15.88 16.04 18.36
N THR A 10 -15.42 14.96 17.75
CA THR A 10 -14.16 14.31 18.12
C THR A 10 -12.99 15.22 17.71
N PRO A 11 -12.16 15.70 18.65
CA PRO A 11 -11.04 16.57 18.30
C PRO A 11 -10.01 15.81 17.45
N LEU A 12 -9.55 16.47 16.39
CA LEU A 12 -8.55 15.97 15.45
C LEU A 12 -7.27 16.79 15.58
N ASN A 13 -6.18 16.14 15.96
CA ASN A 13 -4.85 16.74 16.05
C ASN A 13 -4.00 16.32 14.87
N HIS A 14 -3.08 17.17 14.45
CA HIS A 14 -2.05 16.83 13.47
C HIS A 14 -0.76 16.45 14.18
N ALA A 15 -0.45 15.16 14.26
CA ALA A 15 0.67 14.63 15.04
C ALA A 15 1.43 13.53 14.26
N PRO A 16 2.12 13.91 13.16
CA PRO A 16 2.88 12.95 12.36
C PRO A 16 4.00 12.33 13.20
N THR A 17 4.12 11.00 13.15
CA THR A 17 5.16 10.27 13.89
C THR A 17 6.45 10.15 13.08
N ALA A 18 7.56 9.79 13.72
CA ALA A 18 8.82 9.49 13.04
C ALA A 18 8.79 8.14 12.25
N ILE A 19 7.74 7.34 12.42
CA ILE A 19 7.57 6.05 11.76
C ILE A 19 6.94 6.28 10.39
N THR A 20 7.52 5.67 9.35
CA THR A 20 6.95 5.68 8.00
C THR A 20 5.84 4.63 7.91
N TYR A 21 4.63 5.07 7.59
CA TYR A 21 3.52 4.17 7.29
C TYR A 21 3.38 3.96 5.79
N LYS A 22 3.09 2.72 5.39
CA LYS A 22 2.67 2.36 4.03
C LYS A 22 1.44 1.49 4.11
N LEU A 23 0.53 1.69 3.16
CA LEU A 23 -0.63 0.84 3.00
C LEU A 23 -0.29 -0.31 2.06
N LEU A 24 -0.66 -1.53 2.47
CA LEU A 24 -0.48 -2.75 1.69
C LEU A 24 -1.86 -3.34 1.41
N GLU A 25 -2.21 -3.51 0.14
CA GLU A 25 -3.42 -4.19 -0.31
C GLU A 25 -3.20 -5.70 -0.23
N LEU A 26 -4.00 -6.37 0.60
CA LEU A 26 -3.89 -7.80 0.86
C LEU A 26 -4.89 -8.59 -0.01
N PRO A 27 -4.40 -9.54 -0.83
CA PRO A 27 -5.25 -10.53 -1.48
C PRO A 27 -6.07 -11.34 -0.47
N PRO A 28 -7.30 -11.78 -0.81
CA PRO A 28 -8.17 -12.50 0.12
C PRO A 28 -7.53 -13.74 0.73
N GLU A 29 -6.71 -14.47 -0.02
CA GLU A 29 -6.01 -15.65 0.45
C GLU A 29 -4.93 -15.33 1.49
N LEU A 30 -4.26 -14.18 1.37
CA LEU A 30 -3.27 -13.70 2.33
C LEU A 30 -3.94 -13.14 3.58
N LEU A 31 -5.07 -12.44 3.42
CA LEU A 31 -5.88 -11.99 4.54
C LEU A 31 -6.36 -13.18 5.38
N ALA A 32 -6.95 -14.19 4.73
CA ALA A 32 -7.41 -15.40 5.42
C ALA A 32 -6.26 -16.15 6.14
N LEU A 33 -5.06 -16.13 5.58
CA LEU A 33 -3.87 -16.71 6.21
C LEU A 33 -3.45 -15.93 7.46
N LEU A 34 -3.47 -14.59 7.40
CA LEU A 34 -3.12 -13.71 8.52
C LEU A 34 -4.18 -13.69 9.63
N GLU A 35 -5.44 -13.95 9.29
CA GLU A 35 -6.56 -14.04 10.25
C GLU A 35 -6.77 -15.47 10.80
N SER A 36 -5.98 -16.45 10.35
CA SER A 36 -6.08 -17.83 10.83
C SER A 36 -5.63 -17.99 12.28
N ASP A 37 -6.03 -19.07 12.94
CA ASP A 37 -5.69 -19.36 14.35
C ASP A 37 -4.17 -19.46 14.61
N ASN A 38 -3.40 -19.80 13.59
CA ASN A 38 -1.95 -19.87 13.65
C ASN A 38 -1.34 -19.07 12.47
N PRO A 39 -1.34 -17.73 12.58
CA PRO A 39 -0.92 -16.88 11.48
C PRO A 39 0.60 -17.06 11.25
N PRO A 40 1.02 -17.44 10.04
CA PRO A 40 2.43 -17.61 9.77
C PRO A 40 3.15 -16.27 9.60
N ALA A 41 4.46 -16.28 9.84
CA ALA A 41 5.31 -15.14 9.54
C ALA A 41 5.51 -14.99 8.01
N LEU A 42 5.07 -13.87 7.45
CA LEU A 42 5.36 -13.47 6.08
C LEU A 42 6.79 -12.94 5.98
N ARG A 43 7.53 -13.37 4.96
CA ARG A 43 8.92 -12.92 4.73
C ARG A 43 8.96 -11.88 3.63
N LEU A 44 9.57 -10.74 3.92
CA LEU A 44 9.88 -9.71 2.94
C LEU A 44 11.29 -9.95 2.40
N GLU A 45 11.40 -10.12 1.10
CA GLU A 45 12.68 -10.29 0.40
C GLU A 45 12.85 -9.18 -0.64
N SER A 46 14.07 -8.68 -0.77
CA SER A 46 14.40 -7.67 -1.78
C SER A 46 15.15 -8.33 -2.92
N THR A 47 14.72 -8.04 -4.14
CA THR A 47 15.46 -8.36 -5.36
C THR A 47 16.00 -7.06 -5.97
N PRO A 48 16.91 -7.12 -6.95
CA PRO A 48 17.39 -5.92 -7.63
C PRO A 48 16.29 -5.10 -8.32
N THR A 49 15.14 -5.71 -8.61
CA THR A 49 14.07 -5.11 -9.43
C THR A 49 12.75 -4.93 -8.69
N ALA A 50 12.53 -5.59 -7.55
CA ALA A 50 11.28 -5.52 -6.78
C ALA A 50 11.44 -6.02 -5.34
N GLY A 51 10.53 -5.59 -4.46
CA GLY A 51 10.29 -6.27 -3.19
C GLY A 51 9.32 -7.44 -3.39
N LEU A 52 9.54 -8.54 -2.68
CA LEU A 52 8.73 -9.76 -2.71
C LEU A 52 8.22 -10.09 -1.32
N VAL A 53 7.00 -10.61 -1.24
CA VAL A 53 6.45 -11.28 -0.05
C VAL A 53 6.37 -12.76 -0.33
N ARG A 54 6.90 -13.57 0.60
CA ARG A 54 6.80 -15.03 0.57
C ARG A 54 6.01 -15.53 1.76
N THR A 55 5.10 -16.44 1.46
CA THR A 55 4.37 -17.24 2.46
C THR A 55 5.04 -18.59 2.69
N PRO A 56 4.68 -19.29 3.78
CA PRO A 56 5.18 -20.64 4.04
C PRO A 56 4.75 -21.70 3.03
N ASP A 57 3.67 -21.47 2.28
CA ASP A 57 3.20 -22.36 1.21
C ASP A 57 3.93 -22.10 -0.12
N ASN A 58 5.12 -21.46 -0.08
CA ASN A 58 5.97 -21.12 -1.22
C ASN A 58 5.32 -20.21 -2.27
N LYS A 59 4.19 -19.56 -1.97
CA LYS A 59 3.65 -18.53 -2.85
C LYS A 59 4.44 -17.24 -2.69
N THR A 60 4.66 -16.58 -3.82
CA THR A 60 5.43 -15.34 -3.90
C THR A 60 4.55 -14.26 -4.53
N TRP A 61 4.52 -13.09 -3.90
CA TRP A 61 3.86 -11.89 -4.43
C TRP A 61 4.89 -10.78 -4.60
N SER A 62 4.88 -10.14 -5.76
CA SER A 62 5.66 -8.95 -6.02
C SER A 62 4.94 -7.70 -5.53
N LEU A 63 5.69 -6.80 -4.89
CA LEU A 63 5.19 -5.52 -4.39
C LEU A 63 5.18 -4.51 -5.54
N ARG A 64 4.01 -3.95 -5.82
CA ARG A 64 3.83 -2.90 -6.83
C ARG A 64 3.31 -1.63 -6.16
N GLN A 65 4.03 -0.54 -6.34
CA GLN A 65 3.56 0.75 -5.84
C GLN A 65 2.55 1.33 -6.82
N LYS A 66 1.42 1.79 -6.27
CA LYS A 66 0.31 2.41 -6.99
C LYS A 66 0.01 3.75 -6.34
N ASN A 67 0.13 4.81 -7.12
CA ASN A 67 -0.21 6.14 -6.64
C ASN A 67 -1.72 6.32 -6.58
N THR A 68 -2.18 7.07 -5.59
CA THR A 68 -3.58 7.46 -5.43
C THR A 68 -3.77 8.91 -5.86
N SER A 69 -4.88 9.23 -6.54
CA SER A 69 -5.21 10.62 -6.92
C SER A 69 -5.64 11.47 -5.73
N ASN A 70 -6.01 10.81 -4.63
CA ASN A 70 -6.38 11.44 -3.36
C ASN A 70 -5.32 11.11 -2.30
N ALA A 71 -5.12 12.03 -1.37
CA ALA A 71 -4.36 11.78 -0.16
C ALA A 71 -5.22 10.97 0.82
N LEU A 72 -4.63 9.94 1.44
CA LEU A 72 -5.24 9.18 2.52
C LEU A 72 -4.60 9.58 3.83
N ILE A 73 -5.41 9.95 4.82
CA ILE A 73 -4.94 10.33 6.15
C ILE A 73 -5.11 9.12 7.07
N ILE A 74 -4.03 8.68 7.68
CA ILE A 74 -4.03 7.62 8.69
C ILE A 74 -4.25 8.28 10.04
N LEU A 75 -5.34 7.88 10.70
CA LEU A 75 -5.74 8.38 12.01
C LEU A 75 -5.48 7.32 13.07
N GLN A 76 -4.93 7.74 14.20
CA GLN A 76 -4.78 6.91 15.39
C GLN A 76 -5.69 7.44 16.48
N ALA A 77 -6.56 6.58 17.01
CA ALA A 77 -7.37 6.92 18.16
C ALA A 77 -6.52 6.91 19.43
N THR A 78 -6.60 7.98 20.21
CA THR A 78 -5.95 8.08 21.53
C THR A 78 -6.91 7.64 22.63
N ARG A 79 -6.36 7.36 23.83
CA ARG A 79 -7.17 6.98 25.01
C ARG A 79 -8.17 8.05 25.43
N ASN A 80 -7.97 9.30 25.02
CA ASN A 80 -8.79 10.44 25.42
C ASN A 80 -9.92 10.74 24.40
N GLN A 81 -10.28 9.76 23.57
CA GLN A 81 -11.26 9.93 22.49
C GLN A 81 -10.88 11.07 21.52
N THR A 82 -9.58 11.29 21.32
CA THR A 82 -9.06 12.20 20.29
C THR A 82 -8.52 11.40 19.13
N LEU A 83 -8.48 12.00 17.94
CA LEU A 83 -7.87 11.42 16.76
C LEU A 83 -6.59 12.18 16.44
N ASP A 84 -5.50 11.45 16.23
CA ASP A 84 -4.24 12.02 15.78
C ASP A 84 -4.01 11.61 14.33
N ALA A 85 -3.82 12.59 13.44
CA ALA A 85 -3.39 12.35 12.07
C ALA A 85 -1.88 12.05 12.08
N VAL A 86 -1.56 10.76 12.01
CA VAL A 86 -0.19 10.24 12.19
C VAL A 86 0.58 10.11 10.88
N ALA A 87 -0.13 10.06 9.74
CA ALA A 87 0.48 10.06 8.43
C ALA A 87 -0.52 10.50 7.35
N THR A 88 0.03 11.02 6.26
CA THR A 88 -0.71 11.29 5.01
C THR A 88 0.02 10.56 3.88
N VAL A 89 -0.64 9.59 3.27
CA VAL A 89 -0.06 8.76 2.21
C VAL A 89 -0.71 9.08 0.86
N HIS A 90 0.11 9.02 -0.20
CA HIS A 90 -0.30 9.29 -1.58
C HIS A 90 -0.06 8.08 -2.50
N ASP A 91 0.39 6.98 -1.90
CA ASP A 91 0.63 5.72 -2.56
C ASP A 91 0.19 4.57 -1.66
N MET A 92 -0.11 3.46 -2.31
CA MET A 92 -0.36 2.16 -1.71
C MET A 92 0.52 1.13 -2.42
N VAL A 93 0.78 0.03 -1.74
CA VAL A 93 1.47 -1.13 -2.30
C VAL A 93 0.43 -2.20 -2.57
N GLU A 94 0.31 -2.66 -3.81
CA GLU A 94 -0.49 -3.84 -4.18
C GLU A 94 0.41 -5.08 -4.32
N LEU A 95 -0.15 -6.25 -4.00
CA LEU A 95 0.54 -7.53 -4.11
C LEU A 95 0.10 -8.25 -5.39
N MET A 96 1.04 -8.51 -6.28
CA MET A 96 0.80 -9.22 -7.53
C MET A 96 1.39 -10.63 -7.47
N PRO A 97 0.61 -11.70 -7.69
CA PRO A 97 1.13 -13.06 -7.66
C PRO A 97 2.22 -13.21 -8.73
N GLU A 98 3.39 -13.69 -8.31
CA GLU A 98 4.47 -14.01 -9.22
C GLU A 98 4.30 -15.48 -9.61
N ALA A 99 3.95 -15.73 -10.87
CA ALA A 99 3.97 -17.09 -11.38
C ALA A 99 5.41 -17.63 -11.26
N GLU A 100 5.55 -18.88 -10.82
CA GLU A 100 6.84 -19.55 -10.70
C GLU A 100 7.58 -19.45 -12.06
N GLY A 101 8.61 -18.59 -12.14
CA GLY A 101 9.36 -18.32 -13.38
C GLY A 101 8.98 -17.05 -14.16
N ALA A 102 8.16 -16.14 -13.62
CA ALA A 102 7.90 -14.85 -14.25
C ALA A 102 9.17 -13.99 -14.21
N ALA A 103 9.85 -13.87 -15.36
CA ALA A 103 11.01 -13.01 -15.52
C ALA A 103 10.69 -11.58 -15.09
N ALA A 104 11.64 -10.94 -14.39
CA ALA A 104 11.57 -9.54 -14.01
C ALA A 104 11.10 -8.68 -15.20
N PRO A 105 10.24 -7.66 -14.99
CA PRO A 105 9.78 -6.82 -16.07
C PRO A 105 11.00 -6.17 -16.74
N THR A 106 11.33 -6.61 -17.95
CA THR A 106 12.31 -5.92 -18.79
C THR A 106 11.78 -4.52 -19.00
N ILE A 107 12.49 -3.53 -18.46
CA ILE A 107 12.27 -2.12 -18.76
C ILE A 107 12.36 -2.01 -20.28
N ALA A 108 11.22 -1.92 -20.95
CA ALA A 108 11.19 -1.60 -22.36
C ALA A 108 11.81 -0.20 -22.48
N VAL A 109 13.06 -0.16 -22.91
CA VAL A 109 13.80 1.08 -23.19
C VAL A 109 12.87 1.95 -24.02
N ARG A 110 12.44 3.07 -23.41
CA ARG A 110 11.51 4.08 -23.96
C ARG A 110 12.21 4.88 -25.08
N GLY A 111 12.76 4.17 -26.07
CA GLY A 111 13.54 4.71 -27.18
C GLY A 111 12.83 4.71 -28.52
N LYS A 112 11.64 4.13 -28.64
CA LYS A 112 10.93 3.96 -29.93
C LYS A 112 9.73 4.89 -30.15
N TRP A 113 9.53 5.91 -29.31
CA TRP A 113 8.51 6.93 -29.58
C TRP A 113 9.04 8.04 -30.49
N HIS A 114 10.30 8.48 -30.29
CA HIS A 114 10.86 9.62 -31.01
C HIS A 114 11.19 9.34 -32.50
N GLU A 115 11.25 8.08 -32.94
CA GLU A 115 11.46 7.74 -34.36
C GLU A 115 10.19 7.80 -35.22
N LYS A 116 8.99 7.74 -34.62
CA LYS A 116 7.74 7.61 -35.40
C LYS A 116 7.15 8.92 -35.94
N PHE A 117 7.64 10.08 -35.51
CA PHE A 117 7.07 11.37 -35.90
C PHE A 117 8.08 12.38 -36.48
N GLY A 118 9.34 11.99 -36.71
CA GLY A 118 10.40 12.88 -37.22
C GLY A 118 10.55 12.92 -38.75
N ARG A 119 9.72 12.21 -39.52
CA ARG A 119 9.89 12.05 -40.98
C ARG A 119 8.73 12.64 -41.79
N THR A 120 8.56 13.96 -41.65
CA THR A 120 7.91 14.76 -42.71
C THR A 120 8.53 16.15 -42.71
N ARG A 121 9.47 16.36 -43.64
CA ARG A 121 9.90 17.66 -44.15
C ARG A 121 9.69 17.62 -45.65
#